data_AF-A0A0P9CI51-F1
#
_entry.id   AF-A0A0P9CI51-F1
#
_cell.length_a   1.000
_cell.length_b   1.000
_cell.length_c   1.000
_cell.angle_alpha   90.00
_cell.angle_beta   90.00
_cell.angle_gamma   90.00
#
_symmetry.space_group_name_H-M   'P 1'
#
loop_
_entity.id
_entity.type
_entity.pdbx_description
1 polymer ?
#
loop_
_entity_poly.entity_id
_entity_poly.type
_entity_poly.pdbx_seq_one_letter_code
_entity_poly.pdbx_strand_id
1 'polypeptide(L)' 'MRTLLLIIMLIGNILAVPFVNSIHPLVLGMPFFLFWLLIWMIITPLLTWWIYAMDQARE' A
#
# COMPACT_ATOMS: atom_id res chain seq x y z
N MET A 1 14.32 10.18 -0.48
CA MET A 1 13.32 9.43 0.32
C MET A 1 11.88 9.65 -0.13
N ARG A 2 11.36 10.89 -0.18
CA ARG A 2 9.94 11.17 -0.53
C ARG A 2 9.46 10.48 -1.82
N THR A 3 10.21 10.58 -2.91
CA THR A 3 9.86 9.97 -4.21
C THR A 3 9.77 8.45 -4.14
N LEU A 4 10.60 7.81 -3.31
CA LEU A 4 10.58 6.35 -3.14
C LEU A 4 9.27 5.90 -2.48
N LEU A 5 8.79 6.63 -1.47
CA LEU A 5 7.54 6.34 -0.77
C LEU A 5 6.33 6.51 -1.71
N LEU A 6 6.34 7.54 -2.57
CA LEU A 6 5.31 7.75 -3.58
C LEU A 6 5.29 6.65 -4.64
N ILE A 7 6.45 6.17 -5.07
CA ILE A 7 6.56 5.05 -6.02
C ILE A 7 6.06 3.75 -5.40
N ILE A 8 6.39 3.48 -4.13
CA ILE A 8 5.86 2.32 -3.38
C ILE A 8 4.33 2.37 -3.32
N MET A 9 3.78 3.55 -3.02
CA MET A 9 2.34 3.77 -2.95
C MET A 9 1.65 3.47 -4.30
N LEU A 10 2.25 3.93 -5.40
CA LEU A 10 1.72 3.77 -6.75
C LEU A 10 1.78 2.31 -7.21
N ILE A 11 2.93 1.64 -7.02
CA ILE A 11 3.11 0.24 -7.44
C ILE A 11 2.18 -0.67 -6.65
N GLY A 12 2.06 -0.43 -5.35
CA GLY A 12 1.22 -1.20 -4.45
C GLY A 12 -0.28 -1.12 -4.74
N ASN A 13 -0.77 0.07 -5.10
CA ASN A 13 -2.21 0.30 -5.31
C ASN A 13 -2.69 0.07 -6.74
N ILE A 14 -1.85 0.29 -7.76
CA ILE A 14 -2.28 0.26 -9.16
C ILE A 14 -1.64 -0.89 -9.92
N LEU A 15 -0.31 -1.02 -9.85
CA LEU A 15 0.39 -2.04 -10.64
C LEU A 15 0.15 -3.45 -10.12
N ALA A 16 -0.03 -3.61 -8.82
CA ALA A 16 -0.24 -4.91 -8.21
C ALA A 16 -1.63 -5.51 -8.50
N VAL A 17 -2.64 -4.67 -8.75
CA VAL A 17 -4.05 -5.09 -8.91
C VAL A 17 -4.23 -6.23 -9.92
N PRO A 18 -3.72 -6.18 -11.17
CA PRO A 18 -3.88 -7.29 -12.11
C PRO A 18 -3.16 -8.59 -11.67
N PHE A 19 -2.11 -8.50 -10.85
CA PHE A 19 -1.37 -9.67 -10.36
C PHE A 19 -1.97 -10.26 -9.09
N VAL A 20 -2.61 -9.43 -8.26
CA VAL A 20 -3.21 -9.84 -6.99
C VAL A 20 -4.71 -10.14 -7.10
N ASN A 21 -5.34 -9.77 -8.23
CA ASN A 21 -6.75 -10.02 -8.54
C ASN A 21 -6.98 -11.49 -8.92
N SER A 22 -6.74 -12.39 -7.97
CA SER A 22 -7.06 -13.80 -8.07
C SER A 22 -7.77 -14.27 -6.81
N ILE A 23 -8.76 -15.16 -6.97
CA ILE A 23 -9.56 -15.71 -5.87
C ILE A 23 -8.71 -16.71 -5.05
N HIS A 24 -7.78 -17.39 -5.72
CA HIS A 24 -6.75 -18.23 -5.10
C HIS A 24 -5.38 -17.58 -5.28
N PRO A 25 -4.49 -17.60 -4.27
CA PRO A 25 -4.63 -18.28 -2.98
C PRO A 25 -5.56 -17.55 -1.98
N LEU A 26 -6.04 -18.30 -0.99
CA LEU A 26 -6.75 -17.73 0.16
C LEU A 26 -5.75 -17.43 1.28
N VAL A 27 -5.81 -16.22 1.84
CA VAL A 27 -5.01 -15.80 3.01
C VAL A 27 -5.97 -15.51 4.16
N LEU A 28 -5.76 -16.17 5.31
CA LEU A 28 -6.65 -16.09 6.48
C LEU A 28 -8.12 -16.41 6.16
N GLY A 29 -8.38 -17.28 5.17
CA GLY A 29 -9.72 -17.65 4.71
C GLY A 29 -10.37 -16.64 3.75
N MET A 30 -9.66 -15.60 3.32
CA MET A 30 -10.15 -14.58 2.38
C MET A 30 -9.36 -14.62 1.06
N PRO A 31 -9.95 -14.20 -0.07
CA PRO A 31 -9.21 -14.01 -1.32
C PRO A 31 -7.98 -13.11 -1.11
N PHE A 32 -6.86 -13.46 -1.73
CA PHE A 32 -5.62 -12.70 -1.61
C PHE A 32 -5.81 -11.21 -1.95
N PHE A 33 -6.65 -10.90 -2.96
CA PHE A 33 -6.99 -9.53 -3.30
C PHE A 33 -7.61 -8.75 -2.12
N LEU A 34 -8.53 -9.38 -1.38
CA LEU A 34 -9.17 -8.74 -0.23
C LEU A 34 -8.17 -8.50 0.90
N PHE A 35 -7.33 -9.48 1.19
CA PHE A 35 -6.26 -9.34 2.17
C PHE A 35 -5.26 -8.23 1.80
N TRP A 36 -4.91 -8.15 0.52
CA TRP A 36 -4.06 -7.09 -0.04
C TRP A 36 -4.67 -5.71 0.19
N LEU A 37 -5.95 -5.51 -0.16
CA LEU A 37 -6.66 -4.25 0.07
C LEU A 37 -6.68 -3.85 1.55
N LEU A 38 -6.93 -4.81 2.46
CA LEU A 38 -6.95 -4.56 3.90
C LEU A 38 -5.58 -4.11 4.44
N ILE A 39 -4.49 -4.75 3.98
CA ILE A 39 -3.14 -4.31 4.32
C ILE A 39 -2.89 -2.89 3.82
N TRP A 40 -3.24 -2.61 2.56
CA TRP A 40 -3.05 -1.28 1.98
C TRP A 40 -3.88 -0.19 2.66
N MET A 41 -5.03 -0.53 3.23
CA MET A 41 -5.82 0.40 4.04
C MET A 41 -5.05 0.92 5.26
N ILE A 42 -4.13 0.12 5.81
CA ILE A 42 -3.28 0.51 6.95
C ILE A 42 -1.97 1.15 6.47
N ILE A 43 -1.32 0.57 5.45
CA ILE A 43 -0.04 1.06 4.93
C ILE A 43 -0.17 2.47 4.33
N THR A 44 -1.26 2.75 3.61
CA THR A 44 -1.53 4.03 2.94
C THR A 44 -1.48 5.24 3.89
N PRO A 45 -2.29 5.29 4.97
CA PRO A 45 -2.23 6.39 5.92
C PRO A 45 -0.90 6.46 6.67
N LEU A 46 -0.26 5.31 6.98
CA LEU A 46 1.07 5.30 7.62
C LEU A 46 2.15 5.93 6.74
N LEU A 47 2.20 5.58 5.45
CA LEU A 47 3.14 6.17 4.50
C LEU A 47 2.87 7.67 4.30
N THR A 48 1.59 8.05 4.22
CA THR A 48 1.20 9.46 4.08
C THR A 48 1.59 10.27 5.31
N TRP A 49 1.34 9.73 6.50
CA TRP A 49 1.76 10.34 7.77
C TRP A 49 3.29 10.46 7.85
N TRP A 50 4.03 9.44 7.42
CA TRP A 50 5.49 9.51 7.38
C TRP A 50 5.98 10.62 6.45
N ILE A 51 5.41 10.73 5.24
CA ILE A 51 5.73 11.80 4.30
C ILE A 51 5.46 13.17 4.94
N TYR A 52 4.32 13.33 5.60
CA TYR A 52 3.96 14.56 6.29
C TYR A 52 4.95 14.91 7.42
N ALA A 53 5.28 13.93 8.27
CA ALA A 53 6.23 14.12 9.36
C ALA A 53 7.64 14.51 8.86
N MET A 54 8.07 13.94 7.72
CA MET A 54 9.34 14.31 7.09
C MET A 54 9.33 15.70 6.49
N ASP A 55 8.19 16.14 5.95
CA ASP A 55 8.05 17.48 5.36
C ASP A 55 8.04 18.54 6.46
N GLN A 56 7.31 18.29 7.55
CA GLN A 56 7.25 19.20 8.69
C GLN A 56 8.57 19.31 9.47
N ALA A 57 9.40 18.26 9.49
CA ALA A 57 10.74 18.34 10.07
C ALA A 57 11.73 19.17 9.23
N ARG A 58 11.32 19.60 8.03
CA ARG A 58 12.15 20.36 7.09
C ARG A 58 11.84 21.87 7.08
N GLU A 59 10.74 22.27 7.72
CA GLU A 59 10.39 23.66 8.08
C GLU A 59 10.83 23.98 9.51
#